data_AF-A0A5N3VXM2-F1
#
_entry.id   AF-A0A5N3VXM2-F1
#
_cell.length_a   1.000
_cell.length_b   1.000
_cell.length_c   1.000
_cell.angle_alpha   90.00
_cell.angle_beta   90.00
_cell.angle_gamma   90.00
#
_symmetry.space_group_name_H-M   'P 1'
#
loop_
_entity.id
_entity.type
_entity.pdbx_description
1 polymer ?
#
loop_
_entity_poly.entity_id
_entity_poly.type
_entity_poly.pdbx_seq_one_letter_code
_entity_poly.pdbx_strand_id
1 'polypeptide(L)'
;MALQQTQVFLLFLLLTLLGLGLVQPSSGQDRIRKMTSHQCKRFSTFIHEDLWNILSICSTANIQCKNGQMNCHEGVVRVTDCRETGSSRAPNCRYRAKASTRRVVIACEGNPEVPVHFDK
;
A
#
# COMPACT_ATOMS: atom_id res chain seq x y z
N MET A 1 22.73 -22.57 10.65
CA MET A 1 21.86 -21.37 10.66
C MET A 1 22.08 -20.41 9.47
N ALA A 2 23.16 -20.56 8.68
CA ALA A 2 23.41 -19.69 7.51
C ALA A 2 22.58 -20.05 6.25
N LEU A 3 22.11 -21.30 6.12
CA LEU A 3 21.43 -21.80 4.91
C LEU A 3 20.01 -21.23 4.72
N GLN A 4 19.32 -20.92 5.82
CA GLN A 4 17.97 -20.36 5.79
C GLN A 4 17.99 -18.87 5.41
N GLN A 5 19.07 -18.16 5.75
CA GLN A 5 19.23 -16.75 5.43
C GLN A 5 19.53 -16.53 3.95
N THR A 6 20.36 -17.38 3.32
CA THR A 6 20.60 -17.34 1.86
C THR A 6 19.35 -17.66 1.05
N GLN A 7 18.50 -18.58 1.51
CA GLN A 7 17.22 -18.86 0.84
C GLN A 7 16.23 -17.69 0.94
N VAL A 8 16.19 -17.00 2.08
CA VAL A 8 15.37 -15.78 2.24
C VAL A 8 15.89 -14.67 1.33
N PHE A 9 17.21 -14.46 1.25
CA PHE A 9 17.80 -13.47 0.33
C PHE A 9 17.51 -13.78 -1.15
N LEU A 10 17.58 -15.04 -1.57
CA LEU A 10 17.24 -15.46 -2.93
C LEU A 10 15.74 -15.26 -3.23
N LEU A 11 14.87 -15.52 -2.25
CA LEU A 11 13.44 -15.27 -2.37
C LEU A 11 13.15 -13.76 -2.49
N PHE A 12 13.82 -12.92 -1.70
CA PHE A 12 13.73 -11.46 -1.79
C PHE A 12 14.27 -10.92 -3.13
N LEU A 13 15.35 -11.49 -3.67
CA LEU A 13 15.88 -11.12 -4.99
C LEU A 13 14.89 -11.49 -6.11
N LEU A 14 14.25 -12.65 -6.01
CA LEU A 14 13.20 -13.06 -6.95
C LEU A 14 11.94 -12.18 -6.83
N LEU A 15 11.55 -11.78 -5.61
CA LEU A 15 10.37 -10.93 -5.38
C LEU A 15 10.60 -9.47 -5.83
N THR A 16 11.82 -8.95 -5.71
CA THR A 16 12.20 -7.63 -6.23
C THR A 16 12.28 -7.61 -7.75
N LEU A 17 12.77 -8.68 -8.39
CA LEU A 17 12.72 -8.85 -9.86
C LEU A 17 11.29 -8.98 -10.41
N LEU A 18 10.33 -9.44 -9.59
CA LEU A 18 8.92 -9.56 -9.96
C LEU A 18 8.08 -8.27 -9.71
N GLY A 19 8.70 -7.19 -9.23
CA GLY A 19 8.03 -5.88 -9.12
C GLY A 19 6.80 -5.84 -8.20
N LEU A 20 6.69 -6.79 -7.26
CA LEU A 20 5.59 -6.86 -6.30
C LEU A 20 5.85 -5.94 -5.10
N GLY A 21 5.84 -4.63 -5.36
CA GLY A 21 5.78 -3.62 -4.30
C GLY A 21 4.42 -3.69 -3.61
N LEU A 22 4.41 -3.97 -2.31
CA LEU A 22 3.21 -3.93 -1.46
C LEU A 22 2.85 -2.49 -1.11
N VAL A 23 2.40 -1.74 -2.10
CA VAL A 23 1.66 -0.48 -1.96
C VAL A 23 0.73 -0.42 -3.15
N GLN A 24 -0.57 -0.21 -2.92
CA GLN A 24 -1.57 -0.13 -3.98
C GLN A 24 -1.13 0.87 -5.07
N PRO A 25 -0.91 0.42 -6.33
CA PRO A 25 -0.57 1.32 -7.41
C PRO A 25 -1.85 1.76 -8.14
N SER A 26 -2.12 3.06 -8.19
CA SER A 26 -3.26 3.69 -8.90
C SER A 26 -2.84 4.84 -9.82
N SER A 27 -2.11 4.57 -10.91
CA SER A 27 -2.10 5.42 -12.13
C SER A 27 -1.11 4.92 -13.21
N GLY A 28 -0.95 3.61 -13.42
CA GLY A 28 -0.04 3.12 -14.47
C GLY A 28 -0.07 1.62 -14.76
N GLN A 29 -0.50 0.80 -13.80
CA GLN A 29 -0.51 -0.66 -13.93
C GLN A 29 -1.90 -1.28 -14.19
N ASP A 30 -2.92 -0.48 -14.56
CA ASP A 30 -4.27 -1.01 -14.81
C ASP A 30 -4.41 -1.77 -16.14
N ARG A 31 -3.36 -1.78 -16.99
CA ARG A 31 -3.34 -2.65 -18.18
C ARG A 31 -3.02 -4.11 -17.86
N ILE A 32 -2.31 -4.39 -16.76
CA ILE A 32 -1.74 -5.72 -16.49
C ILE A 32 -2.55 -6.50 -15.45
N ARG A 33 -3.30 -5.83 -14.58
CA ARG A 33 -4.26 -6.50 -13.69
C ARG A 33 -5.66 -6.01 -14.01
N LYS A 34 -6.46 -6.87 -14.67
CA LYS A 34 -7.91 -6.74 -14.83
C LYS A 34 -8.57 -6.39 -13.49
N MET A 35 -8.59 -5.12 -13.12
CA MET A 35 -9.53 -4.64 -12.11
C MET A 35 -10.77 -4.20 -12.86
N THR A 36 -11.78 -5.06 -12.79
CA THR A 36 -13.14 -4.97 -13.31
C THR A 36 -13.93 -3.82 -12.68
N SER A 37 -13.41 -2.59 -12.70
CA SER A 37 -14.16 -1.42 -12.25
C SER A 37 -14.61 -0.59 -13.44
N HIS A 38 -15.91 -0.54 -13.67
CA HIS A 38 -16.55 0.36 -14.63
C HIS A 38 -16.49 1.84 -14.19
N GLN A 39 -15.91 2.14 -13.03
CA GLN A 39 -15.87 3.46 -12.42
C GLN A 39 -14.46 3.84 -11.98
N CYS A 40 -14.15 5.13 -12.04
CA CYS A 40 -12.91 5.67 -11.52
C CYS A 40 -12.93 5.66 -9.98
N LYS A 41 -11.91 5.09 -9.36
CA LYS A 41 -11.73 5.18 -7.91
C LYS A 41 -11.59 6.65 -7.52
N ARG A 42 -12.41 7.14 -6.58
CA ARG A 42 -12.47 8.57 -6.23
C ARG A 42 -11.20 9.09 -5.54
N PHE A 43 -10.59 8.26 -4.69
CA PHE A 43 -9.41 8.63 -3.89
C PHE A 43 -8.51 7.42 -3.67
N SER A 44 -7.21 7.61 -3.84
CA SER A 44 -6.18 6.61 -3.54
C SER A 44 -4.97 7.28 -2.90
N THR A 45 -4.29 6.55 -2.02
CA THR A 45 -3.03 6.96 -1.42
C THR A 45 -1.94 6.01 -1.86
N PHE A 46 -0.79 6.54 -2.25
CA PHE A 46 0.43 5.77 -2.50
C PHE A 46 1.47 6.13 -1.46
N ILE A 47 2.07 5.14 -0.83
CA ILE A 47 3.18 5.30 0.11
C ILE A 47 4.51 5.16 -0.63
N HIS A 48 5.44 6.08 -0.42
CA HIS A 48 6.77 6.13 -1.05
C HIS A 48 7.86 5.82 -0.03
N GLU A 49 7.83 4.60 0.49
CA GLU A 49 8.80 4.10 1.45
C GLU A 49 9.26 2.70 1.05
N ASP A 50 10.41 2.29 1.57
CA ASP A 50 10.89 0.92 1.39
C ASP A 50 9.98 -0.08 2.12
N LEU A 51 9.95 -1.31 1.61
CA LEU A 51 9.10 -2.39 2.16
C LEU A 51 9.31 -2.56 3.67
N TRP A 52 10.57 -2.53 4.14
CA TRP A 52 10.88 -2.66 5.57
C TRP A 52 10.29 -1.54 6.42
N ASN A 53 10.31 -0.30 5.92
CA ASN A 53 9.71 0.84 6.64
C ASN A 53 8.19 0.67 6.71
N ILE A 54 7.55 0.19 5.65
CA ILE A 54 6.10 -0.07 5.64
C ILE A 54 5.75 -1.22 6.59
N LEU A 55 6.50 -2.33 6.55
CA LEU A 55 6.31 -3.46 7.47
C LEU A 55 6.54 -3.07 8.93
N SER A 56 7.50 -2.18 9.19
CA SER A 56 7.79 -1.70 10.55
C SER A 56 6.61 -0.98 11.20
N ILE A 57 5.68 -0.42 10.39
CA ILE A 57 4.45 0.20 10.91
C ILE A 57 3.62 -0.85 11.65
N CYS A 58 3.51 -2.08 11.15
CA CYS A 58 2.79 -3.16 11.82
C CYS A 58 3.41 -3.53 13.19
N SER A 59 4.65 -3.16 13.46
CA SER A 59 5.27 -3.37 14.78
C SER A 59 5.01 -2.23 15.76
N THR A 60 4.24 -1.21 15.39
CA THR A 60 3.82 -0.13 16.30
C THR A 60 2.61 -0.53 17.15
N ALA A 61 2.27 0.28 18.16
CA ALA A 61 1.17 -0.04 19.06
C ALA A 61 -0.18 -0.18 18.31
N ASN A 62 -0.94 -1.21 18.67
CA ASN A 62 -2.26 -1.46 18.11
C ASN A 62 -3.21 -0.30 18.47
N ILE A 63 -3.91 0.20 17.46
CA ILE A 63 -4.95 1.21 17.58
C ILE A 63 -6.24 0.72 16.93
N GLN A 64 -7.34 1.41 17.24
CA GLN A 64 -8.64 1.09 16.67
C GLN A 64 -8.75 1.60 15.23
N CYS A 65 -9.11 0.71 14.30
CA CYS A 65 -9.46 1.02 12.92
C CYS A 65 -10.83 1.70 12.81
N LYS A 66 -11.17 2.28 11.65
CA LYS A 66 -12.52 2.83 11.38
C LYS A 66 -13.63 1.79 11.45
N ASN A 67 -13.32 0.53 11.15
CA ASN A 67 -14.26 -0.58 11.24
C ASN A 67 -14.39 -1.16 12.67
N GLY A 68 -13.68 -0.58 13.65
CA GLY A 68 -13.71 -1.00 15.06
C GLY A 68 -12.71 -2.10 15.44
N GLN A 69 -11.99 -2.70 14.49
CA GLN A 69 -10.96 -3.71 14.78
C GLN A 69 -9.73 -3.08 15.47
N MET A 70 -9.02 -3.87 16.28
CA MET A 70 -7.83 -3.45 17.05
C MET A 70 -6.53 -3.96 16.44
N ASN A 71 -6.45 -3.97 15.11
CA ASN A 71 -5.28 -4.39 14.32
C ASN A 71 -4.77 -3.27 13.40
N CYS A 72 -5.10 -2.02 13.72
CA CYS A 72 -4.55 -0.87 13.01
C CYS A 72 -3.27 -0.39 13.68
N HIS A 73 -2.42 0.23 12.88
CA HIS A 73 -1.11 0.72 13.26
C HIS A 73 -0.86 2.05 12.55
N GLU A 74 -0.04 2.90 13.15
CA GLU A 74 0.19 4.26 12.65
C GLU A 74 1.66 4.55 12.37
N GLY A 75 1.90 5.33 11.32
CA GLY A 75 3.24 5.75 10.94
C GLY A 75 3.22 7.07 10.18
N VAL A 76 4.34 7.79 10.18
CA VAL A 76 4.52 8.99 9.36
C VAL A 76 5.38 8.63 8.16
N VAL A 77 4.82 8.78 6.97
CA VAL A 77 5.47 8.34 5.72
C VAL A 77 5.22 9.34 4.60
N ARG A 78 6.08 9.29 3.56
CA ARG A 78 5.84 10.05 2.33
C ARG A 78 4.74 9.39 1.52
N VAL A 79 3.80 10.20 1.05
CA VAL A 79 2.67 9.73 0.25
C VAL A 79 2.37 10.62 -0.94
N THR A 80 1.70 10.06 -1.93
CA THR A 80 0.95 10.80 -2.95
C THR A 80 -0.52 10.45 -2.82
N ASP A 81 -1.35 11.43 -2.47
CA ASP A 81 -2.80 11.31 -2.53
C ASP A 81 -3.29 11.67 -3.95
N CYS A 82 -4.02 10.76 -4.59
CA CYS A 82 -4.62 10.93 -5.90
C CYS A 82 -6.14 11.05 -5.77
N ARG A 83 -6.69 12.21 -6.11
CA ARG A 83 -8.13 12.48 -6.11
C ARG A 83 -8.64 12.60 -7.54
N GLU A 84 -9.70 11.86 -7.88
CA GLU A 84 -10.35 11.98 -9.19
C GLU A 84 -10.94 13.39 -9.36
N THR A 85 -10.88 13.95 -10.57
CA THR A 85 -11.24 15.36 -10.83
C THR A 85 -12.74 15.65 -10.88
N GLY A 86 -13.60 14.66 -10.64
CA GLY A 86 -15.07 14.75 -10.61
C GLY A 86 -15.76 14.58 -11.97
N SER A 87 -15.01 14.63 -13.07
CA SER A 87 -15.55 14.65 -14.44
C SER A 87 -15.15 13.42 -15.27
N SER A 88 -14.39 12.50 -14.69
CA SER A 88 -13.84 11.37 -15.44
C SER A 88 -14.80 10.19 -15.47
N ARG A 89 -14.75 9.43 -16.56
CA ARG A 89 -15.42 8.13 -16.69
C ARG A 89 -14.39 7.09 -17.10
N ALA A 90 -14.53 5.88 -16.60
CA ALA A 90 -13.68 4.79 -17.02
C ALA A 90 -13.82 4.57 -18.54
N PRO A 91 -12.72 4.29 -19.27
CA PRO A 91 -11.37 4.00 -18.77
C PRO A 91 -10.48 5.24 -18.57
N ASN A 92 -10.92 6.44 -18.96
CA ASN A 92 -10.09 7.65 -19.01
C ASN A 92 -10.16 8.46 -17.71
N CYS A 93 -9.72 7.85 -16.60
CA CYS A 93 -9.74 8.47 -15.29
C CYS A 93 -8.65 9.55 -15.14
N ARG A 94 -9.04 10.77 -14.76
CA ARG A 94 -8.13 11.88 -14.49
C ARG A 94 -8.04 12.14 -12.99
N TYR A 95 -6.81 12.37 -12.53
CA TYR A 95 -6.49 12.51 -11.13
C TYR A 95 -5.68 13.78 -10.87
N ARG A 96 -5.94 14.40 -9.72
CA ARG A 96 -5.07 15.42 -9.13
C ARG A 96 -4.23 14.77 -8.04
N ALA A 97 -2.92 14.76 -8.24
CA ALA A 97 -1.96 14.24 -7.28
C ALA A 97 -1.53 15.35 -6.29
N LYS A 98 -1.35 14.97 -5.02
CA LYS A 98 -0.76 15.81 -3.98
C LYS A 98 0.24 15.00 -3.19
N ALA A 99 1.53 15.34 -3.33
CA ALA A 99 2.59 14.77 -2.52
C ALA A 99 2.61 15.42 -1.13
N SER A 100 2.82 14.62 -0.08
CA SER A 100 3.01 15.12 1.29
C SER A 100 3.71 14.08 2.14
N THR A 101 4.26 14.50 3.28
CA THR A 101 4.64 13.58 4.36
C THR A 101 3.58 13.69 5.43
N ARG A 102 2.87 12.60 5.73
CA ARG A 102 1.76 12.63 6.68
C ARG A 102 1.65 11.34 7.47
N ARG A 103 0.90 11.42 8.55
CA ARG A 103 0.46 10.25 9.30
C ARG A 103 -0.49 9.41 8.45
N VAL A 104 -0.26 8.11 8.44
CA VAL A 104 -1.14 7.10 7.85
C VAL A 104 -1.57 6.10 8.92
N VAL A 105 -2.67 5.41 8.67
CA VAL A 105 -3.09 4.24 9.44
C VAL A 105 -3.30 3.07 8.50
N ILE A 106 -2.69 1.93 8.82
CA ILE A 106 -2.81 0.67 8.09
C ILE A 106 -3.30 -0.43 9.02
N ALA A 107 -4.13 -1.34 8.53
CA ALA A 107 -4.45 -2.56 9.24
C ALA A 107 -3.45 -3.66 8.87
N CYS A 108 -3.01 -4.42 9.87
CA CYS A 108 -2.07 -5.51 9.71
C CYS A 108 -2.69 -6.83 10.18
N GLU A 109 -2.32 -7.93 9.53
CA GLU A 109 -2.81 -9.27 9.86
C GLU A 109 -1.70 -10.31 9.61
N GLY A 110 -1.84 -11.50 10.22
CA GLY A 110 -0.93 -12.63 10.01
C GLY A 110 0.19 -12.76 11.05
N ASN A 111 1.10 -13.70 10.81
CA ASN A 111 2.29 -13.93 11.63
C ASN A 111 3.45 -14.42 10.73
N PRO A 112 4.44 -13.58 10.38
CA PRO A 112 4.60 -12.19 10.80
C PRO A 112 3.49 -11.28 10.27
N GLU A 113 3.17 -10.22 11.01
CA GLU A 113 2.14 -9.25 10.60
C GLU A 113 2.56 -8.51 9.33
N VAL A 114 1.62 -8.39 8.39
CA VAL A 114 1.80 -7.66 7.13
C VAL A 114 0.62 -6.72 6.87
N PRO A 115 0.85 -5.58 6.20
CA PRO A 115 -0.22 -4.64 5.83
C PRO A 115 -1.25 -5.28 4.90
N VAL A 116 -2.53 -5.19 5.26
CA VAL A 116 -3.65 -5.72 4.46
C VAL A 116 -4.64 -4.63 4.02
N HIS A 117 -4.74 -3.53 4.76
CA HIS A 117 -5.69 -2.46 4.47
C HIS A 117 -5.12 -1.08 4.79
N PHE A 118 -5.49 -0.07 3.99
CA PHE A 118 -5.19 1.34 4.28
C PHE A 118 -6.43 2.00 4.88
N ASP A 119 -6.36 2.41 6.15
CA ASP A 119 -7.49 2.96 6.89
C ASP A 119 -7.64 4.48 6.69
N LYS A 120 -6.56 5.28 6.76
CA LYS A 120 -6.57 6.74 6.50
C LYS A 120 -5.19 7.33 6.21
#